data_AF-A0A940T794-F1
#
_entry.id   AF-A0A940T794-F1
#
_cell.length_a   1.000
_cell.length_b   1.000
_cell.length_c   1.000
_cell.angle_alpha   90.00
_cell.angle_beta   90.00
_cell.angle_gamma   90.00
#
_symmetry.space_group_name_H-M   'P 1'
#
loop_
_entity.id
_entity.type
_entity.pdbx_description
1 polymer ?
#
loop_
_entity_poly.entity_id
_entity_poly.type
_entity_poly.pdbx_seq_one_letter_code
_entity_poly.pdbx_strand_id
1 'polypeptide(L)' 'MSKLSYDEQKERALILGEYIIESRGTVRAAADRFGISKSTVHTEVTKRKMQK' A
#
# COMPACT_ATOMS: atom_id res chain seq x y z
N MET A 1 3.99 -2.82 -27.09
CA MET A 1 3.13 -2.76 -25.89
C MET A 1 3.84 -3.54 -24.80
N SER A 2 4.06 -3.08 -23.59
CA SER A 2 3.69 -1.86 -22.89
C SER A 2 4.52 -1.81 -21.60
N LYS A 3 4.82 -0.59 -21.16
CA LYS A 3 5.41 -0.21 -19.88
C LYS A 3 4.86 -1.05 -18.71
N LEU A 4 5.66 -1.92 -18.12
CA LEU A 4 5.43 -2.47 -16.78
C LEU A 4 6.77 -2.67 -16.07
N SER A 5 7.47 -1.56 -15.84
CA SER A 5 8.35 -1.44 -14.68
C SER A 5 7.72 -0.35 -13.82
N TYR A 6 6.53 -0.64 -13.30
CA TYR A 6 6.04 0.10 -12.15
C TYR A 6 6.84 -0.43 -10.97
N ASP A 7 7.55 0.47 -10.30
CA ASP A 7 8.22 0.24 -9.02
C ASP A 7 7.31 -0.62 -8.13
N GLU A 8 7.71 -1.85 -7.81
CA GLU A 8 6.89 -2.85 -7.11
C GLU A 8 6.27 -2.29 -5.81
N GLN A 9 6.95 -1.29 -5.20
CA GLN A 9 6.46 -0.54 -4.05
C GLN A 9 5.23 0.34 -4.37
N LYS A 10 5.20 1.00 -5.54
CA LYS A 10 4.04 1.82 -5.95
C LYS A 10 2.81 0.96 -6.19
N GLU A 11 2.98 -0.18 -6.85
CA GLU A 11 1.89 -1.10 -7.12
C GLU A 11 1.31 -1.66 -5.83
N ARG A 12 2.19 -2.06 -4.90
CA ARG A 12 1.79 -2.50 -3.56
C ARG A 12 1.06 -1.42 -2.77
N ALA A 13 1.54 -0.17 -2.79
CA ALA A 13 0.88 0.94 -2.10
C ALA A 13 -0.52 1.23 -2.66
N LEU A 14 -0.70 1.11 -3.98
CA LEU A 14 -2.00 1.24 -4.64
C LEU A 14 -2.96 0.14 -4.18
N ILE A 15 -2.53 -1.13 -4.25
CA ILE A 15 -3.35 -2.28 -3.84
C ILE A 15 -3.79 -2.15 -2.37
N LEU A 16 -2.86 -1.78 -1.47
CA LEU A 16 -3.17 -1.59 -0.05
C LEU A 16 -4.15 -0.43 0.18
N GLY A 17 -3.96 0.68 -0.55
CA GLY A 17 -4.84 1.85 -0.45
C GLY A 17 -6.25 1.57 -0.98
N GLU A 18 -6.35 0.93 -2.14
CA GLU A 18 -7.62 0.51 -2.75
C GLU A 18 -8.38 -0.44 -1.84
N TYR A 19 -7.69 -1.46 -1.31
CA TYR A 19 -8.30 -2.40 -0.38
C TYR A 19 -8.87 -1.71 0.87
N ILE A 20 -8.13 -0.75 1.46
CA ILE A 20 -8.59 -0.02 2.66
C ILE A 20 -9.86 0.79 2.35
N ILE A 21 -9.91 1.44 1.18
CA ILE A 21 -11.07 2.23 0.74
C ILE A 21 -12.27 1.32 0.44
N GLU A 22 -12.06 0.27 -0.34
CA GLU A 22 -13.11 -0.67 -0.76
C GLU A 22 -13.71 -1.43 0.44
N SER A 23 -12.85 -1.94 1.32
CA SER A 23 -13.29 -2.64 2.53
C SER A 23 -13.84 -1.72 3.61
N ARG A 24 -13.72 -0.38 3.45
CA ARG A 24 -13.90 0.62 4.53
C ARG A 24 -13.19 0.21 5.82
N GLY A 25 -12.09 -0.50 5.67
CA GLY A 25 -11.34 -1.15 6.73
C GLY A 25 -10.31 -0.21 7.34
N THR A 26 -9.63 -0.70 8.38
CA THR A 26 -8.50 0.02 8.97
C THR A 26 -7.17 -0.50 8.41
N VAL A 27 -6.11 0.28 8.58
CA VAL A 27 -4.73 -0.15 8.28
C VAL A 27 -4.37 -1.48 8.94
N ARG A 28 -4.91 -1.74 10.15
CA ARG A 28 -4.69 -3.00 10.84
C ARG A 28 -5.39 -4.18 10.16
N ALA A 29 -6.64 -3.99 9.72
CA ALA A 29 -7.35 -5.01 8.97
C ALA A 29 -6.64 -5.33 7.64
N ALA A 30 -6.06 -4.32 6.96
CA ALA A 30 -5.24 -4.56 5.78
C ALA A 30 -3.95 -5.33 6.12
N ALA A 31 -3.25 -4.97 7.20
CA ALA A 31 -2.06 -5.69 7.65
C ALA A 31 -2.35 -7.19 7.90
N ASP A 32 -3.43 -7.49 8.62
CA ASP A 32 -3.85 -8.86 8.92
C ASP A 32 -4.23 -9.63 7.63
N ARG A 33 -4.87 -8.94 6.67
CA ARG A 33 -5.33 -9.55 5.40
C ARG A 33 -4.23 -9.81 4.40
N PHE A 34 -3.23 -8.94 4.34
CA PHE A 34 -2.07 -9.09 3.45
C PHE A 34 -0.89 -9.80 4.12
N GLY A 35 -1.01 -10.22 5.39
CA GLY A 35 0.04 -10.93 6.11
C GLY A 35 1.31 -10.10 6.31
N ILE A 36 1.17 -8.78 6.41
CA ILE A 36 2.28 -7.84 6.57
C ILE A 36 2.11 -7.03 7.83
N SER A 37 3.21 -6.45 8.33
CA SER A 37 3.12 -5.67 9.56
C SER A 37 2.32 -4.38 9.35
N LYS A 38 1.64 -3.94 10.41
CA LYS A 38 0.93 -2.65 10.43
C LYS A 38 1.87 -1.48 10.07
N SER A 39 3.11 -1.47 10.56
CA SER A 39 4.10 -0.45 10.23
C SER A 39 4.47 -0.47 8.75
N THR A 40 4.56 -1.66 8.14
CA THR A 40 4.77 -1.78 6.69
C THR A 40 3.59 -1.16 5.93
N VAL A 41 2.34 -1.51 6.24
CA VAL A 41 1.18 -0.88 5.57
C VAL A 41 1.22 0.64 5.73
N HIS A 42 1.48 1.15 6.94
CA HIS A 42 1.62 2.58 7.18
C HIS A 42 2.72 3.19 6.31
N THR A 43 3.91 2.61 6.30
CA THR A 43 5.03 3.11 5.52
C THR A 43 4.70 3.11 4.03
N GLU A 44 4.10 2.04 3.49
CA GLU A 44 3.71 1.96 2.06
C GLU A 44 2.63 3.00 1.70
N VAL A 45 1.59 3.20 2.52
CA VAL A 45 0.53 4.19 2.24
C VAL A 45 0.94 5.64 2.58
N THR A 46 1.94 5.83 3.45
CA THR A 46 2.37 7.15 3.95
C THR A 46 3.63 7.68 3.28
N LYS A 47 4.45 6.83 2.60
CA LYS A 47 5.74 7.18 1.95
C LYS A 47 5.67 8.16 0.76
N ARG A 48 4.67 9.05 0.72
CA ARG A 48 4.57 10.11 -0.29
C ARG A 48 5.31 11.42 0.04
N LYS A 49 6.05 11.54 1.15
CA LYS A 49 6.69 12.81 1.54
C LYS A 49 8.11 12.70 2.10
N MET A 50 9.06 12.22 1.30
CA MET A 50 10.45 12.65 1.46
C MET A 50 11.09 12.90 0.09
N GLN A 51 10.43 13.73 -0.70
CA GLN A 51 11.13 14.51 -1.73
C GLN A 51 11.77 15.68 -0.96
N LYS A 52 13.08 15.60 -0.74
CA LYS A 52 13.92 16.75 -0.42
C LYS A 52 14.55 17.23 -1.71
#